data_AF-A0A3D5DWY8-F1
#
_entry.id   AF-A0A3D5DWY8-F1
#
_cell.length_a   1.000
_cell.length_b   1.000
_cell.length_c   1.000
_cell.angle_alpha   90.00
_cell.angle_beta   90.00
_cell.angle_gamma   90.00
#
_symmetry.space_group_name_H-M   'P 1'
#
loop_
_entity.id
_entity.type
_entity.pdbx_description
1 polymer ?
#
loop_
_entity_poly.entity_id
_entity_poly.type
_entity_poly.pdbx_seq_one_letter_code
_entity_poly.pdbx_strand_id
1 'polypeptide(L)'
;MMRRRRPLLRAAVVGGGAYVAGKKTAQRSQERAQQEAYQDERITNLEDSQVGEQTAPVPAAAAPAAPAAPSMSDQIKQLSTLHEQGVLTDEEFAAAKAKLLGI
;
A
#
# COMPACT_ATOMS: atom_id res chain seq x y z
N MET A 1 43.69 -8.46 10.59
CA MET A 1 42.52 -9.35 10.44
C MET A 1 42.20 -10.02 11.77
N MET A 2 40.92 -9.99 12.16
CA MET A 2 40.26 -10.77 13.24
C MET A 2 40.74 -10.59 14.69
N ARG A 3 40.20 -9.58 15.38
CA ARG A 3 39.92 -9.66 16.82
C ARG A 3 38.58 -10.37 17.01
N ARG A 4 38.57 -11.58 17.57
CA ARG A 4 37.35 -12.13 18.15
C ARG A 4 37.66 -12.98 19.37
N ARG A 5 36.74 -12.83 20.33
CA ARG A 5 36.33 -13.76 21.40
C ARG A 5 37.27 -13.72 22.61
N ARG A 6 36.84 -13.54 23.87
CA ARG A 6 35.54 -13.72 24.59
C ARG A 6 35.64 -12.88 25.90
N PRO A 7 34.84 -13.16 26.95
CA PRO A 7 33.40 -13.03 27.13
C PRO A 7 33.09 -12.15 28.36
N LEU A 8 32.00 -11.40 28.37
CA LEU A 8 31.47 -10.90 29.65
C LEU A 8 29.97 -11.19 29.76
N LEU A 9 29.72 -12.13 30.68
CA LEU A 9 28.72 -12.05 31.75
C LEU A 9 27.27 -11.75 31.34
N ARG A 10 26.39 -12.72 31.59
CA ARG A 10 25.42 -12.63 32.69
C ARG A 10 24.52 -13.88 32.72
N ALA A 11 24.93 -14.84 33.54
CA ALA A 11 23.98 -15.78 34.13
C ALA A 11 23.38 -15.08 35.37
N ALA A 12 22.22 -14.45 35.18
CA ALA A 12 21.32 -14.18 36.29
C ALA A 12 20.18 -15.21 36.15
N VAL A 13 20.42 -16.40 36.72
CA VAL A 13 19.37 -17.39 36.97
C VAL A 13 18.55 -16.85 38.13
N VAL A 14 17.52 -16.08 37.81
CA VAL A 14 16.51 -15.65 38.76
C VAL A 14 15.29 -16.54 38.57
N GLY A 15 15.04 -17.37 39.59
CA GLY A 15 13.69 -17.75 40.04
C GLY A 15 12.92 -18.69 39.15
N GLY A 16 12.73 -19.93 39.61
CA GLY A 16 11.79 -20.89 39.04
C GLY A 16 10.35 -20.38 39.01
N GLY A 17 9.56 -20.90 38.06
CA GLY A 17 8.09 -20.83 38.08
C GLY A 17 7.40 -20.21 36.86
N ALA A 18 8.09 -19.53 35.94
CA ALA A 18 7.43 -18.78 34.84
C ALA A 18 7.79 -19.25 33.41
N TYR A 19 8.48 -20.39 33.23
CA TYR A 19 9.07 -20.77 31.94
C TYR A 19 8.03 -21.11 30.84
N VAL A 20 6.77 -21.36 31.18
CA VAL A 20 5.77 -21.81 30.20
C VAL A 20 4.97 -20.65 29.59
N ALA A 21 4.82 -19.53 30.31
CA ALA A 21 4.07 -18.36 29.82
C ALA A 21 4.87 -17.46 28.86
N GLY A 22 6.21 -17.55 28.88
CA GLY A 22 7.09 -16.77 28.01
C GLY A 22 7.27 -17.32 26.58
N LYS A 23 6.92 -18.59 26.32
CA LYS A 23 7.20 -19.22 25.01
C LYS A 23 6.39 -18.59 23.87
N LYS A 24 5.14 -18.21 24.13
CA LYS A 24 4.22 -17.65 23.12
C LYS A 24 4.54 -16.19 22.81
N THR A 25 4.96 -15.42 23.80
CA THR A 25 5.46 -14.05 23.61
C THR A 25 6.84 -14.03 22.97
N ALA A 26 7.71 -14.99 23.29
CA ALA A 26 9.00 -15.17 22.61
C ALA A 26 8.83 -15.52 21.12
N GLN A 27 7.88 -16.40 20.77
CA GLN A 27 7.51 -16.67 19.37
C GLN A 27 6.98 -15.40 18.69
N ARG A 28 6.04 -14.69 19.32
CA ARG A 28 5.47 -13.46 18.75
C ARG A 28 6.53 -12.35 18.59
N SER A 29 7.53 -12.27 19.47
CA SER A 29 8.66 -11.34 19.30
C SER A 29 9.59 -11.75 18.16
N GLN A 30 9.81 -13.05 17.93
CA GLN A 30 10.60 -13.53 16.80
C GLN A 30 9.86 -13.34 15.47
N GLU A 31 8.54 -13.51 15.45
CA GLU A 31 7.69 -13.26 14.28
C GLU A 31 7.69 -11.76 13.93
N ARG A 32 7.60 -10.88 14.94
CA ARG A 32 7.71 -9.43 14.72
C ARG A 32 9.08 -9.03 14.19
N ALA A 33 10.15 -9.52 14.79
CA ALA A 33 11.51 -9.21 14.32
C ALA A 33 11.75 -9.68 12.87
N GLN A 34 11.17 -10.82 12.47
CA GLN A 34 11.22 -11.29 11.09
C GLN A 34 10.38 -10.40 10.15
N GLN A 35 9.18 -9.99 10.57
CA GLN A 35 8.34 -9.08 9.79
C GLN A 35 8.99 -7.70 9.62
N GLU A 36 9.65 -7.19 10.66
CA GLU A 36 10.41 -5.95 10.64
C GLU A 36 11.55 -6.04 9.62
N ALA A 37 12.37 -7.12 9.68
CA ALA A 37 13.44 -7.34 8.70
C ALA A 37 12.94 -7.40 7.25
N TYR A 38 11.84 -8.13 6.99
CA TYR A 38 11.22 -8.17 5.66
C TYR A 38 10.69 -6.81 5.20
N GLN A 39 10.17 -6.00 6.13
CA GLN A 39 9.69 -4.66 5.83
C GLN A 39 10.85 -3.73 5.46
N ASP A 40 11.91 -3.72 6.26
CA ASP A 40 13.11 -2.92 6.03
C ASP A 40 13.77 -3.25 4.69
N GLU A 41 13.86 -4.53 4.31
CA GLU A 41 14.39 -4.95 2.99
C GLU A 41 13.52 -4.46 1.82
N ARG A 42 12.19 -4.44 1.98
CA ARG A 42 11.29 -3.90 0.96
C ARG A 42 11.43 -2.39 0.82
N ILE A 43 11.50 -1.67 1.94
CA ILE A 43 11.66 -0.21 1.96
C ILE A 43 12.99 0.17 1.30
N THR A 44 14.08 -0.52 1.67
CA THR A 44 15.41 -0.30 1.09
C THR A 44 15.42 -0.51 -0.44
N ASN A 45 14.79 -1.59 -0.94
CA ASN A 45 14.73 -1.84 -2.39
C ASN A 45 13.90 -0.79 -3.15
N LEU A 46 12.84 -0.27 -2.52
CA LEU A 46 12.02 0.79 -3.10
C LEU A 46 12.77 2.12 -3.16
N GLU A 47 13.52 2.45 -2.11
CA GLU A 47 14.36 3.65 -2.09
C GLU A 47 15.47 3.57 -3.14
N ASP A 48 16.18 2.44 -3.25
CA ASP A 48 17.24 2.27 -4.27
C ASP A 48 16.69 2.37 -5.70
N SER A 49 15.49 1.81 -5.95
CA SER A 49 14.83 1.90 -7.26
C SER A 49 14.39 3.33 -7.61
N GLN A 50 14.02 4.15 -6.63
CA GLN A 50 13.51 5.50 -6.89
C GLN A 50 14.63 6.51 -7.17
N VAL A 51 15.84 6.29 -6.64
CA VAL A 51 16.98 7.22 -6.83
C VAL A 51 17.64 7.06 -8.23
N GLY A 52 17.35 5.97 -8.96
CA GLY A 52 17.90 5.72 -10.30
C GLY A 52 17.16 6.36 -11.50
N GLU A 53 15.91 6.82 -11.33
CA GLU A 53 15.07 7.35 -12.44
C GLU A 53 15.02 8.89 -12.50
N GLN A 54 16.09 9.58 -12.10
CA GLN A 54 16.23 11.02 -12.34
C GLN A 54 17.63 11.37 -12.83
N THR A 55 17.95 11.06 -14.09
CA THR A 55 18.83 11.84 -15.01
C THR A 55 19.28 10.99 -16.20
N ALA A 56 18.48 10.97 -17.27
CA ALA A 56 18.92 10.74 -18.64
C ALA A 56 17.77 11.09 -19.62
N PRO A 57 17.91 12.07 -20.53
CA PRO A 57 16.90 12.32 -21.56
C PRO A 57 17.01 11.25 -22.66
N VAL A 58 16.23 10.18 -22.53
CA VAL A 58 15.99 9.19 -23.59
C VAL A 58 14.77 9.71 -24.40
N PRO A 59 14.79 9.76 -25.74
CA PRO A 59 13.60 10.12 -26.51
C PRO A 59 12.52 9.05 -26.29
N ALA A 60 11.53 9.37 -25.45
CA ALA A 60 10.40 8.52 -25.16
C ALA A 60 9.56 8.32 -26.43
N ALA A 61 9.44 7.07 -26.87
CA ALA A 61 8.39 6.67 -27.79
C ALA A 61 7.03 6.96 -27.13
N ALA A 62 6.22 7.81 -27.77
CA ALA A 62 4.91 8.19 -27.28
C ALA A 62 4.03 6.93 -27.11
N ALA A 63 3.78 6.54 -25.86
CA ALA A 63 2.71 5.61 -25.55
C ALA A 63 1.38 6.23 -26.04
N PRO A 64 0.48 5.45 -26.66
CA PRO A 64 -0.82 5.96 -27.05
C PRO A 64 -1.52 6.52 -25.82
N ALA A 65 -1.88 7.81 -25.88
CA ALA A 65 -2.62 8.48 -24.83
C ALA A 65 -3.88 7.67 -24.53
N ALA A 66 -3.99 7.16 -23.30
CA ALA A 66 -5.22 6.54 -22.83
C ALA A 66 -6.37 7.54 -23.06
N PRO A 67 -7.55 7.09 -23.56
CA PRO A 67 -8.67 7.99 -23.77
C PRO A 67 -8.95 8.70 -22.45
N ALA A 68 -8.99 10.03 -22.51
CA ALA A 68 -9.31 10.85 -21.36
C ALA A 68 -10.61 10.32 -20.73
N ALA A 69 -10.58 10.04 -19.43
CA ALA A 69 -11.77 9.62 -18.72
C ALA A 69 -12.89 10.65 -18.96
N PRO A 70 -14.13 10.20 -19.22
CA PRO A 70 -15.22 11.11 -19.52
C PRO A 70 -15.35 12.12 -18.39
N SER A 71 -15.39 13.40 -18.77
CA SER A 71 -15.52 14.46 -17.80
C SER A 71 -16.81 14.29 -17.01
N MET A 72 -16.86 14.88 -15.82
CA MET A 72 -18.07 14.94 -15.00
C MET A 72 -19.28 15.45 -15.82
N SER A 73 -19.07 16.45 -16.68
CA SER A 73 -20.08 16.98 -17.60
C SER A 73 -20.54 15.95 -18.63
N ASP A 74 -19.62 15.15 -19.19
CA ASP A 74 -19.98 14.10 -20.16
C ASP A 74 -20.84 13.02 -19.51
N GLN A 75 -20.52 12.63 -18.28
CA GLN A 75 -21.29 11.65 -17.51
C GLN A 75 -22.71 12.15 -17.19
N ILE A 76 -22.86 13.43 -16.79
CA ILE A 76 -24.19 14.06 -16.58
C ILE A 76 -25.00 14.05 -17.88
N LYS A 77 -24.35 14.36 -19.01
CA LYS A 77 -25.02 14.37 -20.32
C LYS A 77 -25.50 12.97 -20.72
N GLN A 78 -24.66 11.95 -20.51
CA GLN A 78 -25.04 10.55 -20.76
C GLN A 78 -26.24 10.11 -19.91
N LEU A 79 -26.27 10.47 -18.63
CA LEU A 79 -27.42 10.20 -17.76
C LEU A 79 -28.70 10.90 -18.27
N SER A 80 -28.59 12.14 -18.74
CA SER A 80 -29.73 12.88 -19.30
C SER A 80 -30.29 12.20 -20.54
N THR A 81 -29.43 11.76 -21.46
CA THR A 81 -29.85 11.03 -22.67
C THR A 81 -30.55 9.71 -22.32
N LEU A 82 -30.04 8.96 -21.34
CA LEU A 82 -30.68 7.71 -20.91
C LEU A 82 -32.05 7.95 -20.26
N HIS A 83 -32.22 9.05 -19.53
CA HIS A 83 -33.50 9.47 -18.96
C HIS A 83 -34.51 9.86 -20.06
N GLU A 84 -34.10 10.66 -21.05
CA GLU A 84 -34.95 11.05 -22.19
C GLU A 84 -35.38 9.84 -23.04
N GLN A 85 -34.52 8.81 -23.12
CA GLN A 85 -34.85 7.54 -23.78
C GLN A 85 -35.78 6.66 -22.94
N GLY A 86 -36.10 7.05 -21.71
CA GLY A 86 -36.90 6.26 -20.77
C GLY A 86 -36.19 5.01 -20.26
N VAL A 87 -34.86 4.93 -20.41
CA VAL A 87 -34.03 3.83 -19.88
C VAL A 87 -33.86 3.99 -18.37
N LEU A 88 -33.82 5.23 -17.89
CA LEU A 88 -33.80 5.57 -16.47
C LEU A 88 -35.12 6.24 -16.10
N THR A 89 -35.61 5.93 -14.91
CA THR A 89 -36.72 6.67 -14.28
C THR A 89 -36.20 7.99 -13.68
N ASP A 90 -37.11 8.96 -13.42
CA ASP A 90 -36.75 10.24 -12.79
C ASP A 90 -36.00 10.04 -11.46
N GLU A 91 -36.40 9.03 -10.67
CA GLU A 91 -35.80 8.69 -9.38
C GLU A 91 -34.35 8.18 -9.54
N GLU A 92 -34.12 7.28 -10.50
CA GLU A 92 -32.79 6.74 -10.80
C GLU A 92 -31.85 7.81 -11.38
N PHE A 93 -32.38 8.68 -12.24
CA PHE A 93 -31.63 9.80 -12.79
C PHE A 93 -31.17 10.76 -11.67
N ALA A 94 -32.07 11.13 -10.75
CA ALA A 94 -31.75 11.99 -9.63
C ALA A 94 -30.69 11.37 -8.70
N ALA A 95 -30.84 10.08 -8.37
CA ALA A 95 -29.88 9.36 -7.54
C ALA A 95 -28.49 9.25 -8.20
N ALA A 96 -28.44 8.95 -9.50
CA ALA A 96 -27.19 8.88 -10.25
C ALA A 96 -26.49 10.24 -10.33
N LYS A 97 -27.25 11.32 -10.55
CA LYS A 97 -26.73 12.69 -10.57
C LYS A 97 -26.21 13.13 -9.20
N ALA A 98 -26.92 12.81 -8.12
CA ALA A 98 -26.49 13.08 -6.75
C ALA A 98 -25.18 12.34 -6.42
N LYS A 99 -25.11 11.05 -6.75
CA LYS A 99 -23.89 10.23 -6.60
C LYS A 99 -22.71 10.78 -7.39
N LEU A 100 -22.97 11.28 -8.59
CA LEU A 100 -21.94 11.93 -9.40
C LEU A 100 -21.43 13.19 -8.68
N LEU A 101 -22.35 14.05 -8.22
CA LEU A 101 -22.05 15.34 -7.59
C LEU A 101 -21.55 15.24 -6.14
N GLY A 102 -21.64 14.06 -5.52
CA GLY A 102 -21.22 13.82 -4.14
C GLY A 102 -22.14 14.47 -3.11
N ILE A 103 -23.44 14.62 -3.43
CA ILE A 103 -24.46 15.24 -2.57
C ILE A 103 -25.43 14.20 -2.01
#